data_AF-A0A1R4FC91-F1
#
_entry.id   AF-A0A1R4FC91-F1
#
_cell.length_a   1.000
_cell.length_b   1.000
_cell.length_c   1.000
_cell.angle_alpha   90.00
_cell.angle_beta   90.00
_cell.angle_gamma   90.00
#
_symmetry.space_group_name_H-M   'P 1'
#
loop_
_entity.id
_entity.type
_entity.pdbx_description
1 polymer ?
#
loop_
_entity_poly.entity_id
_entity_poly.type
_entity_poly.pdbx_seq_one_letter_code
_entity_poly.pdbx_strand_id
1 'polypeptide(L)'
;MTVDINIDPGLLRSHSGVISAIADDVGMAADAAVSVDIHGGAFGILCNFLPPLIGPLESAVESAISEAETEVRNTTTGLDTVATTFENQDELSGDEFDGVDV
;
A
#
# COMPACT_ATOMS: atom_id res chain seq x y z
N MET A 1 -5.94 10.47 34.44
CA MET A 1 -4.89 10.82 33.48
C MET A 1 -5.39 10.36 32.12
N THR A 2 -6.15 11.21 31.44
CA THR A 2 -6.68 10.94 30.10
C THR A 2 -5.56 11.27 29.11
N VAL A 3 -5.18 10.30 28.29
CA VAL A 3 -4.25 10.54 27.19
C VAL A 3 -5.00 11.37 26.17
N ASP A 4 -4.50 12.58 25.90
CA ASP A 4 -4.96 13.42 24.81
C ASP A 4 -4.45 12.82 23.50
N ILE A 5 -5.35 12.27 22.70
CA ILE A 5 -5.04 11.65 21.42
C ILE A 5 -5.31 12.70 20.34
N ASN A 6 -4.28 13.48 20.00
CA ASN A 6 -4.32 14.43 18.89
C ASN A 6 -4.03 13.70 17.56
N ILE A 7 -5.06 13.48 16.76
CA ILE A 7 -4.96 12.85 15.43
C ILE A 7 -4.97 13.95 14.37
N ASP A 8 -3.90 14.02 13.56
CA ASP A 8 -3.81 14.92 12.40
C ASP A 8 -4.24 14.15 11.12
N PRO A 9 -5.41 14.45 10.55
CA PRO A 9 -5.90 13.81 9.33
C PRO A 9 -4.98 14.03 8.11
N GLY A 10 -4.28 15.17 8.05
CA GLY A 10 -3.32 15.49 7.00
C GLY A 10 -2.07 14.61 7.08
N LEU A 11 -1.59 14.35 8.30
CA LEU A 11 -0.47 13.44 8.53
C LEU A 11 -0.81 12.00 8.15
N LEU A 12 -2.03 11.54 8.44
CA LEU A 12 -2.51 10.21 8.04
C LEU A 12 -2.52 10.05 6.51
N ARG A 13 -3.03 11.05 5.78
CA ARG A 13 -3.03 11.06 4.31
C ARG A 13 -1.63 11.14 3.72
N SER A 14 -0.73 11.92 4.33
CA SER A 14 0.67 11.97 3.91
C SER A 14 1.35 10.61 4.08
N HIS A 15 1.08 9.91 5.18
CA HIS A 15 1.68 8.60 5.44
C HIS A 15 1.10 7.53 4.51
N SER A 16 -0.20 7.56 4.22
CA SER A 16 -0.83 6.63 3.28
C SER A 16 -0.23 6.77 1.87
N GLY A 17 0.03 8.02 1.43
CA GLY A 17 0.72 8.29 0.17
C GLY A 17 2.14 7.71 0.10
N VAL A 18 2.91 7.81 1.19
CA VAL A 18 4.26 7.21 1.27
C VAL A 18 4.20 5.69 1.18
N ILE A 19 3.26 5.05 1.87
CA ILE A 19 3.11 3.59 1.84
C ILE A 19 2.70 3.12 0.43
N SER A 20 1.80 3.85 -0.24
CA SER A 20 1.41 3.55 -1.61
C SER A 20 2.60 3.60 -2.57
N ALA A 21 3.43 4.63 -2.47
CA ALA A 21 4.62 4.77 -3.33
C ALA A 21 5.62 3.61 -3.14
N ILE A 22 5.82 3.14 -1.90
CA ILE A 22 6.68 1.99 -1.62
C ILE A 22 6.11 0.70 -2.24
N ALA A 23 4.79 0.51 -2.19
CA ALA A 23 4.16 -0.63 -2.83
C ALA A 23 4.32 -0.60 -4.37
N ASP A 24 4.17 0.57 -4.98
CA ASP A 24 4.38 0.76 -6.41
C ASP A 24 5.83 0.42 -6.83
N ASP A 25 6.82 0.87 -6.05
CA ASP A 25 8.24 0.56 -6.28
C ASP A 25 8.55 -0.94 -6.18
N VAL A 26 7.91 -1.64 -5.22
CA VAL A 26 8.04 -3.11 -5.08
C VAL A 26 7.42 -3.84 -6.27
N GLY A 27 6.23 -3.41 -6.72
CA GLY A 27 5.60 -3.94 -7.92
C GLY A 27 6.50 -3.75 -9.16
N MET A 28 7.06 -2.56 -9.33
CA MET A 28 7.98 -2.26 -10.43
C MET A 28 9.26 -3.11 -10.39
N ALA A 29 9.83 -3.36 -9.21
CA ALA A 29 10.99 -4.23 -9.06
C ALA A 29 10.69 -5.69 -9.42
N ALA A 30 9.47 -6.16 -9.12
CA ALA A 30 9.01 -7.50 -9.46
C ALA A 30 8.78 -7.66 -10.96
N ASP A 31 8.09 -6.70 -11.58
CA ASP A 31 7.91 -6.65 -13.03
C ASP A 31 9.26 -6.63 -13.76
N ALA A 32 10.23 -5.87 -13.25
CA ALA A 32 11.57 -5.84 -13.77
C ALA A 32 12.27 -7.21 -13.65
N ALA A 33 12.10 -7.91 -12.53
CA ALA A 33 12.65 -9.25 -12.34
C ALA A 33 12.05 -10.28 -13.32
N VAL A 34 10.75 -10.22 -13.59
CA VAL A 34 10.06 -11.07 -14.57
C VAL A 34 10.41 -10.67 -16.02
N SER A 35 10.71 -9.39 -16.27
CA SER A 35 11.12 -8.90 -17.59
C SER A 35 12.51 -9.37 -18.02
N VAL A 36 13.32 -9.88 -17.09
CA VAL A 36 14.59 -10.51 -17.42
C VAL A 36 14.28 -11.76 -18.24
N ASP A 37 14.64 -11.73 -19.52
CA ASP A 37 14.41 -12.83 -20.44
C ASP A 37 15.32 -14.03 -20.09
N ILE A 38 14.85 -14.85 -19.15
CA ILE A 38 15.44 -16.15 -18.78
C ILE A 38 15.29 -17.16 -19.94
N HIS A 39 14.42 -16.86 -20.91
CA HIS A 39 14.07 -17.76 -22.02
C HIS A 39 14.79 -17.46 -23.34
N GLY A 40 15.33 -16.26 -23.54
CA GLY A 40 16.00 -15.85 -24.77
C GLY A 40 17.49 -15.54 -24.62
N GLY A 41 18.17 -15.48 -25.77
CA GLY A 41 19.63 -15.27 -25.85
C GLY A 41 20.46 -16.47 -25.39
N ALA A 42 21.71 -16.23 -24.98
CA ALA A 42 22.66 -17.26 -24.56
C ALA A 42 22.28 -17.93 -23.21
N PHE A 43 21.55 -17.23 -22.35
CA PHE A 43 21.03 -17.76 -21.08
C PHE A 43 19.88 -18.74 -21.32
N GLY A 44 18.94 -18.42 -22.22
CA GLY A 44 17.88 -19.37 -22.63
C GLY A 44 18.42 -20.67 -23.21
N ILE A 45 19.58 -20.65 -23.90
CA ILE A 45 20.23 -21.88 -24.41
C ILE A 45 20.95 -22.67 -23.31
N LEU A 46 21.65 -22.01 -22.37
CA LEU A 46 22.39 -22.67 -21.29
C LEU A 46 21.49 -23.11 -20.12
N CYS A 47 20.42 -22.39 -19.86
CA CYS A 47 19.56 -22.54 -18.69
C CYS A 47 18.12 -23.00 -19.05
N ASN A 48 17.88 -23.53 -20.25
CA ASN A 48 16.56 -24.01 -20.69
C ASN A 48 15.90 -25.04 -19.74
N PHE A 49 16.68 -25.71 -18.90
CA PHE A 49 16.18 -26.69 -17.92
C PHE A 49 15.59 -26.05 -16.65
N LEU A 50 15.91 -24.77 -16.42
CA LEU A 50 15.68 -24.08 -15.16
C LEU A 50 14.27 -23.48 -15.02
N PRO A 51 13.64 -22.90 -16.07
CA PRO A 51 12.29 -22.34 -15.96
C PRO A 51 11.23 -23.26 -15.35
N PRO A 52 11.11 -24.56 -15.71
CA PRO A 52 10.13 -25.43 -15.06
C PRO A 52 10.43 -25.72 -13.58
N LEU A 53 11.65 -25.46 -13.09
CA LEU A 53 12.01 -25.60 -11.68
C LEU A 53 11.67 -24.34 -10.86
N ILE A 54 11.69 -23.15 -11.48
CA ILE A 54 11.46 -21.86 -10.80
C ILE A 54 10.03 -21.34 -11.01
N GLY A 55 9.31 -21.78 -12.06
CA GLY A 55 7.94 -21.31 -12.33
C GLY A 55 6.98 -21.31 -11.13
N PRO A 56 6.97 -22.34 -10.25
CA PRO A 56 6.14 -22.30 -9.04
C PRO A 56 6.54 -21.20 -8.06
N LEU A 57 7.82 -20.87 -7.97
CA LEU A 57 8.32 -19.77 -7.15
C LEU A 57 7.92 -18.42 -7.76
N GLU A 58 8.03 -18.26 -9.07
CA GLU A 58 7.61 -17.05 -9.78
C GLU A 58 6.12 -16.77 -9.54
N SER A 59 5.25 -17.76 -9.70
CA SER A 59 3.81 -17.60 -9.41
C SER A 59 3.52 -17.29 -7.94
N ALA A 60 4.28 -17.88 -7.01
CA ALA A 60 4.13 -17.58 -5.58
C ALA A 60 4.56 -16.14 -5.24
N VAL A 61 5.62 -15.65 -5.88
CA VAL A 61 6.09 -14.27 -5.75
C VAL A 61 5.07 -13.29 -6.33
N GLU A 62 4.56 -13.54 -7.54
CA GLU A 62 3.50 -12.71 -8.14
C GLU A 62 2.25 -12.64 -7.25
N SER A 63 1.81 -13.78 -6.71
CA SER A 63 0.65 -13.83 -5.81
C SER A 63 0.90 -13.04 -4.52
N ALA A 64 2.06 -13.22 -3.90
CA ALA A 64 2.40 -12.52 -2.66
C ALA A 64 2.49 -11.00 -2.86
N ILE A 65 2.98 -10.55 -4.02
CA ILE A 65 3.09 -9.13 -4.35
C ILE A 65 1.72 -8.52 -4.62
N SER A 66 0.85 -9.24 -5.34
CA SER A 66 -0.54 -8.82 -5.57
C SER A 66 -1.35 -8.74 -4.27
N GLU A 67 -1.17 -9.70 -3.37
CA GLU A 67 -1.77 -9.67 -2.03
C GLU A 67 -1.25 -8.50 -1.19
N ALA A 68 0.06 -8.26 -1.21
CA ALA A 68 0.67 -7.12 -0.51
C ALA A 68 0.17 -5.77 -1.05
N GLU A 69 0.03 -5.62 -2.37
CA GLU A 69 -0.56 -4.41 -2.97
C GLU A 69 -2.01 -4.22 -2.49
N THR A 70 -2.80 -5.29 -2.48
CA THR A 70 -4.19 -5.26 -2.02
C THR A 70 -4.29 -4.86 -0.54
N GLU A 71 -3.44 -5.42 0.31
CA GLU A 71 -3.40 -5.11 1.74
C GLU A 71 -2.95 -3.67 2.01
N VAL A 72 -1.95 -3.19 1.26
CA VAL A 72 -1.50 -1.79 1.32
C VAL A 72 -2.64 -0.84 0.91
N ARG A 73 -3.34 -1.13 -0.20
CA ARG A 73 -4.49 -0.33 -0.64
C ARG A 73 -5.62 -0.31 0.40
N ASN A 74 -5.88 -1.45 1.03
CA ASN A 74 -6.86 -1.55 2.12
C ASN A 74 -6.44 -0.72 3.34
N THR A 75 -5.15 -0.73 3.67
CA THR A 75 -4.60 0.06 4.77
C THR A 75 -4.73 1.55 4.49
N THR A 76 -4.36 2.00 3.28
CA THR A 76 -4.55 3.39 2.83
C THR A 76 -6.01 3.81 2.89
N THR A 77 -6.92 2.96 2.41
CA THR A 77 -8.37 3.21 2.49
C THR A 77 -8.84 3.34 3.94
N GLY A 78 -8.31 2.51 4.85
CA GLY A 78 -8.57 2.58 6.27
C GLY A 78 -8.08 3.90 6.90
N LEU A 79 -6.86 4.33 6.54
CA LEU A 79 -6.30 5.61 7.00
C LEU A 79 -7.15 6.80 6.53
N ASP A 80 -7.58 6.79 5.27
CA ASP A 80 -8.45 7.84 4.71
C ASP A 80 -9.83 7.85 5.38
N THR A 81 -10.37 6.67 5.70
CA THR A 81 -11.63 6.52 6.43
C THR A 81 -11.52 7.10 7.84
N VAL A 82 -10.40 6.83 8.54
CA VAL A 82 -10.13 7.38 9.88
C VAL A 82 -9.98 8.90 9.80
N ALA A 83 -9.20 9.42 8.85
CA ALA A 83 -9.03 10.85 8.64
C ALA A 83 -10.38 11.56 8.42
N THR A 84 -11.22 11.02 7.54
CA THR A 84 -12.57 11.54 7.26
C THR A 84 -13.47 11.48 8.49
N THR A 85 -13.36 10.42 9.30
CA THR A 85 -14.14 10.28 10.53
C THR A 85 -13.76 11.34 11.56
N PHE A 86 -12.47 11.65 11.71
CA PHE A 86 -12.01 12.70 12.61
C PHE A 86 -12.43 14.09 12.16
N GLU A 87 -12.32 14.40 10.86
CA GLU A 87 -12.78 15.67 10.30
C GLU A 87 -14.27 15.89 10.56
N ASN A 88 -15.11 14.87 10.31
CA ASN A 88 -16.54 14.96 10.59
C ASN A 88 -16.84 15.14 12.10
N GLN A 89 -16.07 14.52 12.99
CA GLN A 89 -16.26 14.69 14.44
C GLN A 89 -15.85 16.09 14.91
N ASP A 90 -14.81 16.66 14.31
CA ASP A 90 -14.36 18.03 14.62
C ASP A 90 -15.38 19.06 14.14
N GLU A 91 -15.94 18.90 12.93
CA GLU A 91 -17.01 19.76 12.40
C GLU A 91 -18.28 19.71 13.25
N LEU A 92 -18.74 18.52 13.63
CA LEU A 92 -19.93 18.36 14.48
C LEU A 92 -19.73 18.94 15.89
N SER A 93 -18.52 18.82 16.44
CA SER A 93 -18.20 19.40 17.74
C SER A 93 -18.11 20.93 17.67
N GLY A 94 -17.55 21.47 16.57
CA GLY A 94 -17.48 22.91 16.32
C GLY A 94 -18.86 23.57 16.18
N ASP A 95 -19.80 22.92 15.47
CA ASP A 95 -21.18 23.39 15.29
C ASP A 95 -21.96 23.39 16.63
N GLU A 96 -21.73 22.40 17.50
CA GLU A 96 -22.34 22.36 18.83
C GLU A 96 -21.80 23.47 19.76
N PHE A 97 -20.55 23.89 19.61
CA PHE A 97 -19.99 25.01 20.38
C PHE A 97 -20.42 26.38 19.86
N ASP A 98 -20.61 26.57 18.55
CA ASP A 98 -21.15 27.82 17.95
C ASP A 98 -22.64 28.03 18.33
N GLY A 99 -23.37 26.95 18.62
CA GLY A 99 -24.72 26.99 19.16
C GLY A 99 -24.83 27.35 20.66
N VAL A 100 -23.70 27.42 21.38
CA VAL A 100 -23.61 27.75 22.82
C VAL A 100 -22.91 29.10 23.04
N ASP A 101 -23.02 30.03 22.08
CA ASP A 101 -22.71 31.44 22.33
C ASP A 101 -23.90 32.13 23.04
N VAL A 102 -23.64 32.58 24.29
CA VAL A 102 -24.54 33.36 25.17
C VAL A 102 -24.29 34.86 25.07
#